data_AF-E6QVS4-F1
#
_entry.id   AF-E6QVS4-F1
#
_cell.length_a   1.000
_cell.length_b   1.000
_cell.length_c   1.000
_cell.angle_alpha   90.00
_cell.angle_beta   90.00
_cell.angle_gamma   90.00
#
_symmetry.space_group_name_H-M   'P 1'
#
loop_
_entity.id
_entity.type
_entity.pdbx_description
1 polymer ?
#
loop_
_entity_poly.entity_id
_entity_poly.type
_entity_poly.pdbx_seq_one_letter_code
_entity_poly.pdbx_strand_id
1 'polypeptide(L)'
;MCNIRQIRVGTETAFTHVLGVANIEGKRHFAILGLVSRRSGMDYMLPVLHRGEDISDEENKFHSLGQRRYVAKRGNMDDGLVQALIIPTSNAVQDHTGDESDVDKVRIILWHGDSPTDDMIWANIAQTPIPLLPHWQAPIMEVLKDDVQLDVLRERAGIPPRKVSRISDIHYEVTDGLWGGAVLHVDDDDIAVASQHLLRNCTITMEAPCC
;
A
#
# COMPACT_ATOMS: atom_id res chain seq x y z
N MET A 1 -21.41 3.95 12.90
CA MET A 1 -20.81 3.95 14.25
C MET A 1 -19.31 4.07 14.12
N CYS A 2 -18.69 5.06 14.76
CA CYS A 2 -17.22 5.20 14.76
C CYS A 2 -16.64 4.09 15.64
N ASN A 3 -15.96 3.12 15.04
CA ASN A 3 -15.32 2.01 15.74
C ASN A 3 -14.01 2.50 16.35
N ILE A 4 -14.11 3.28 17.43
CA ILE A 4 -12.94 3.66 18.21
C ILE A 4 -12.44 2.41 18.94
N ARG A 5 -11.18 2.02 18.69
CA ARG A 5 -10.54 0.88 19.34
C ARG A 5 -9.39 1.33 20.22
N GLN A 6 -9.15 0.63 21.32
CA GLN A 6 -7.93 0.80 22.08
C GLN A 6 -6.85 -0.10 21.50
N ILE A 7 -5.68 0.48 21.20
CA ILE A 7 -4.52 -0.27 20.70
C ILE A 7 -3.33 -0.08 21.63
N ARG A 8 -2.35 -0.98 21.48
CA ARG A 8 -1.06 -0.94 22.13
C ARG A 8 0.05 -0.75 21.10
N VAL A 9 0.98 0.13 21.41
CA VAL A 9 2.18 0.42 20.62
C VAL A 9 3.36 0.50 21.57
N GLY A 10 4.24 -0.50 21.52
CA GLY A 10 5.27 -0.69 22.55
C GLY A 10 4.64 -0.84 23.93
N THR A 11 5.02 0.02 24.87
CA THR A 11 4.48 0.02 26.25
C THR A 11 3.23 0.86 26.42
N GLU A 12 2.90 1.72 25.46
CA GLU A 12 1.83 2.73 25.57
C GLU A 12 0.52 2.25 24.97
N THR A 13 -0.58 2.83 25.45
CA THR A 13 -1.93 2.64 24.90
C THR A 13 -2.47 3.93 24.30
N ALA A 14 -3.25 3.79 23.23
CA ALA A 14 -3.94 4.91 22.58
C ALA A 14 -5.28 4.45 22.02
N PHE A 15 -6.09 5.42 21.61
CA PHE A 15 -7.29 5.17 20.84
C PHE A 15 -6.99 5.33 19.35
N THR A 16 -7.48 4.40 18.54
CA THR A 16 -7.51 4.53 17.08
C THR A 16 -8.92 4.83 16.61
N HIS A 17 -9.05 5.77 15.69
CA HIS A 17 -10.32 6.11 15.02
C HIS A 17 -10.29 5.78 13.52
N VAL A 18 -9.11 5.42 12.99
CA VAL A 18 -8.91 4.95 11.62
C VAL A 18 -7.88 3.83 11.66
N LEU A 19 -8.23 2.65 11.15
CA LEU A 19 -7.29 1.56 10.94
C LEU A 19 -7.53 0.97 9.56
N GLY A 20 -6.57 1.19 8.66
CA GLY A 20 -6.52 0.51 7.37
C GLY A 20 -5.50 -0.61 7.42
N VAL A 21 -5.91 -1.80 6.97
CA VAL A 21 -5.15 -3.04 7.06
C VAL A 21 -4.93 -3.60 5.66
N ALA A 22 -3.70 -3.98 5.39
CA ALA A 22 -3.29 -4.72 4.20
C ALA A 22 -2.97 -6.17 4.58
N ASN A 23 -3.44 -7.13 3.79
CA ASN A 23 -3.00 -8.52 3.91
C ASN A 23 -1.81 -8.74 2.99
N ILE A 24 -0.63 -8.95 3.55
CA ILE A 24 0.61 -9.16 2.80
C ILE A 24 1.16 -10.51 3.24
N GLU A 25 1.34 -11.44 2.30
CA GLU A 25 1.91 -12.77 2.55
C GLU A 25 1.26 -13.53 3.73
N GLY A 26 -0.06 -13.42 3.85
CA GLY A 26 -0.84 -14.08 4.92
C GLY A 26 -0.77 -13.40 6.29
N LYS A 27 -0.15 -12.22 6.39
CA LYS A 27 -0.09 -11.41 7.61
C LYS A 27 -0.88 -10.10 7.44
N ARG A 28 -1.51 -9.65 8.53
CA ARG A 28 -2.20 -8.36 8.58
C ARG A 28 -1.20 -7.27 8.92
N HIS A 29 -0.98 -6.32 8.02
CA HIS A 29 -0.12 -5.16 8.24
C HIS A 29 -0.98 -3.90 8.38
N PHE A 30 -0.62 -2.98 9.28
CA PHE A 30 -1.27 -1.68 9.29
C PHE A 30 -0.72 -0.81 8.16
N ALA A 31 -1.61 -0.35 7.30
CA ALA A 31 -1.30 0.55 6.19
C ALA A 31 -1.50 2.01 6.61
N ILE A 32 -2.58 2.31 7.34
CA ILE A 32 -2.90 3.67 7.78
C ILE A 32 -3.48 3.60 9.19
N LEU A 33 -3.11 4.57 10.01
CA LEU A 33 -3.45 4.59 11.42
C LEU A 33 -3.75 6.01 11.89
N GLY A 34 -4.98 6.25 12.34
CA GLY A 34 -5.39 7.49 12.99
C GLY A 34 -5.39 7.33 14.49
N LEU A 35 -4.43 7.93 15.18
CA LEU A 35 -4.26 7.83 16.63
C LEU A 35 -4.72 9.06 17.38
N VAL A 36 -5.26 8.84 18.57
CA VAL A 36 -5.55 9.86 19.59
C VAL A 36 -4.95 9.40 20.91
N SER A 37 -4.07 10.21 21.48
CA SER A 37 -3.46 9.96 22.79
C SER A 37 -3.09 11.27 23.49
N ARG A 38 -2.70 11.21 24.76
CA ARG A 38 -2.08 12.35 25.45
C ARG A 38 -0.77 12.71 24.78
N ARG A 39 -0.38 13.99 24.82
CA ARG A 39 0.89 14.46 24.23
C ARG A 39 2.10 13.60 24.63
N SER A 40 2.24 13.31 25.92
CA SER A 40 3.35 12.47 26.42
C SER A 40 3.35 11.07 25.82
N GLY A 41 2.18 10.41 25.74
CA GLY A 41 2.06 9.09 25.12
C GLY A 41 2.39 9.11 23.63
N MET A 42 1.89 10.13 22.91
CA MET A 42 2.19 10.31 21.48
C MET A 42 3.68 10.49 21.20
N ASP A 43 4.40 11.22 22.07
CA ASP A 43 5.84 11.43 21.95
C ASP A 43 6.66 10.14 22.14
N TYR A 44 6.13 9.14 22.86
CA TYR A 44 6.72 7.81 22.95
C TYR A 44 6.32 6.90 21.78
N MET A 45 5.04 6.92 21.38
CA MET A 45 4.50 6.00 20.38
C MET A 45 5.01 6.28 18.95
N LEU A 46 5.14 7.54 18.54
CA LEU A 46 5.56 7.84 17.18
C LEU A 46 6.99 7.36 16.86
N PRO A 47 7.99 7.56 17.74
CA PRO A 47 9.31 6.94 17.56
C PRO A 47 9.26 5.41 17.49
N VAL A 48 8.41 4.77 18.29
CA VAL A 48 8.20 3.30 18.29
C VAL A 48 7.70 2.83 16.92
N LEU A 49 6.70 3.50 16.35
CA LEU A 49 6.17 3.18 15.01
C LEU A 49 7.21 3.44 13.92
N HIS A 50 8.01 4.51 14.03
CA HIS A 50 9.10 4.75 13.08
C HIS A 50 10.24 3.73 13.18
N ARG A 51 10.41 3.04 14.31
CA ARG A 51 11.29 1.86 14.42
C ARG A 51 10.67 0.59 13.84
N GLY A 52 9.46 0.67 13.30
CA GLY A 52 8.77 -0.43 12.66
C GLY A 52 8.20 -1.45 13.65
N GLU A 53 7.85 -1.03 14.87
CA GLU A 53 7.20 -1.94 15.82
C GLU A 53 5.73 -2.20 15.43
N ASP A 54 5.30 -3.45 15.64
CA ASP A 54 3.93 -3.89 15.41
C ASP A 54 2.97 -3.21 16.40
N ILE A 55 1.70 -3.10 15.99
CA ILE A 55 0.61 -2.65 16.88
C ILE A 55 -0.30 -3.83 17.19
N SER A 56 -0.97 -3.80 18.34
CA SER A 56 -1.94 -4.84 18.69
C SER A 56 -3.16 -4.25 19.38
N ASP A 57 -4.32 -4.87 19.18
CA ASP A 57 -5.47 -4.72 20.06
C ASP A 57 -5.65 -6.01 20.90
N GLU A 58 -6.80 -6.19 21.55
CA GLU A 58 -7.07 -7.36 22.38
C GLU A 58 -7.14 -8.67 21.57
N GLU A 59 -7.52 -8.59 20.30
CA GLU A 59 -7.84 -9.74 19.45
C GLU A 59 -6.79 -9.97 18.34
N ASN A 60 -6.17 -8.89 17.87
CA ASN A 60 -5.39 -8.86 16.65
C ASN A 60 -4.02 -8.24 16.87
N LYS A 61 -3.04 -8.78 16.13
CA LYS A 61 -1.75 -8.16 15.93
C LYS A 61 -1.66 -7.66 14.50
N PHE A 62 -1.30 -6.40 14.32
CA PHE A 62 -1.08 -5.76 13.02
C PHE A 62 0.40 -5.42 12.86
N HIS A 63 1.01 -6.04 11.86
CA HIS A 63 2.42 -5.89 11.60
C HIS A 63 2.76 -4.53 11.01
N SER A 64 3.95 -4.04 11.33
CA SER A 64 4.52 -2.88 10.64
C SER A 64 4.95 -3.24 9.22
N LEU A 65 4.97 -2.24 8.33
CA LEU A 65 5.59 -2.34 7.01
C LEU A 65 7.11 -2.22 7.06
N GLY A 66 7.68 -1.83 8.20
CA GLY A 66 9.13 -1.69 8.39
C GLY A 66 9.56 -0.38 9.03
N GLN A 67 10.86 -0.19 9.19
CA GLN A 67 11.42 1.02 9.80
C GLN A 67 11.31 2.22 8.86
N ARG A 68 10.98 3.40 9.39
CA ARG A 68 10.86 4.67 8.65
C ARG A 68 9.89 4.64 7.45
N ARG A 69 9.07 3.59 7.32
CA ARG A 69 8.06 3.42 6.26
C ARG A 69 6.84 4.33 6.41
N TYR A 70 6.77 5.09 7.48
CA TYR A 70 5.61 5.90 7.81
C TYR A 70 5.97 7.36 8.00
N VAL A 71 5.04 8.24 7.61
CA VAL A 71 5.03 9.66 7.98
C VAL A 71 3.84 9.93 8.89
N ALA A 72 4.04 10.80 9.87
CA ALA A 72 3.00 11.17 10.82
C ALA A 72 2.67 12.66 10.71
N LYS A 73 1.40 12.98 10.46
CA LYS A 73 0.87 14.35 10.52
C LYS A 73 0.16 14.56 11.85
N ARG A 74 0.76 15.39 12.71
CA ARG A 74 0.23 15.70 14.05
C ARG A 74 -0.76 16.87 14.00
N GLY A 75 -1.87 16.75 14.72
CA GLY A 75 -2.81 17.82 15.06
C GLY A 75 -2.96 17.92 16.57
N ASN A 76 -2.93 19.14 17.11
CA ASN A 76 -3.25 19.35 18.51
C ASN A 76 -4.78 19.40 18.67
N MET A 77 -5.28 18.74 19.71
CA MET A 77 -6.66 18.90 20.16
C MET A 77 -6.68 19.76 21.42
N ASP A 78 -7.87 20.21 21.81
CA ASP A 78 -8.07 20.83 23.11
C ASP A 78 -7.78 19.83 24.25
N ASP A 79 -7.55 20.34 25.46
CA ASP A 79 -7.36 19.54 26.68
C ASP A 79 -6.10 18.66 26.73
N GLY A 80 -5.06 18.98 25.95
CA GLY A 80 -3.76 18.31 26.02
C GLY A 80 -3.69 16.95 25.30
N LEU A 81 -4.72 16.64 24.51
CA LEU A 81 -4.75 15.51 23.60
C LEU A 81 -4.08 15.87 22.26
N VAL A 82 -3.52 14.85 21.62
CA VAL A 82 -2.89 14.93 20.31
C VAL A 82 -3.49 13.87 19.42
N GLN A 83 -3.86 14.28 18.21
CA GLN A 83 -4.23 13.39 17.13
C GLN A 83 -3.04 13.28 16.17
N ALA A 84 -2.78 12.07 15.68
CA ALA A 84 -1.78 11.84 14.65
C ALA A 84 -2.37 10.93 13.56
N LEU A 85 -2.25 11.35 12.31
CA LEU A 85 -2.50 10.49 11.17
C LEU A 85 -1.17 9.94 10.66
N ILE A 86 -1.05 8.61 10.63
CA ILE A 86 0.14 7.88 10.23
C ILE A 86 -0.17 7.14 8.94
N ILE A 87 0.59 7.41 7.89
CA ILE A 87 0.42 6.84 6.56
C ILE A 87 1.76 6.36 6.02
N PRO A 88 1.79 5.43 5.05
CA PRO A 88 3.01 4.98 4.43
C PRO A 88 3.65 6.13 3.66
N THR A 89 4.97 6.17 3.64
CA THR A 89 5.71 7.12 2.81
C THR A 89 5.76 6.62 1.37
N SER A 90 5.76 7.55 0.40
CA SER A 90 6.04 7.26 -1.00
C SER A 90 7.53 7.05 -1.29
N ASN A 91 8.40 7.46 -0.37
CA ASN A 91 9.84 7.38 -0.58
C ASN A 91 10.34 5.99 -0.22
N ALA A 92 10.97 5.30 -1.17
CA ALA A 92 11.73 4.09 -0.88
C ALA A 92 12.76 4.41 0.22
N VAL A 93 12.56 3.85 1.41
CA VAL A 93 13.57 3.93 2.46
C VAL A 93 14.63 2.92 2.07
N GLN A 94 15.81 3.40 1.65
CA GLN A 94 16.97 2.54 1.55
C GLN A 94 17.32 2.07 2.97
N ASP A 95 17.01 0.81 3.27
CA ASP A 95 17.51 0.21 4.49
C ASP A 95 19.03 0.06 4.38
N HIS A 96 19.75 0.59 5.37
CA HIS A 96 21.21 0.50 5.44
C HIS A 96 21.71 -0.88 5.91
N THR A 97 20.79 -1.82 6.14
CA THR A 97 21.07 -3.22 6.42
C THR A 97 20.84 -3.99 5.13
N GLY A 98 21.90 -4.55 4.54
CA GLY A 98 21.95 -5.08 3.18
C GLY A 98 21.06 -6.28 2.82
N ASP A 99 20.02 -6.56 3.61
CA ASP A 99 18.92 -7.47 3.26
C ASP A 99 17.67 -6.62 3.07
N GLU A 100 17.38 -6.21 1.83
CA GLU A 100 16.05 -5.64 1.50
C GLU A 100 15.02 -6.71 1.80
N SER A 101 14.13 -6.47 2.78
CA SER A 101 13.01 -7.37 2.99
C SER A 101 12.05 -7.24 1.79
N ASP A 102 11.38 -8.31 1.37
CA ASP A 102 10.42 -8.23 0.26
C ASP A 102 9.26 -7.26 0.54
N VAL A 103 8.99 -6.96 1.81
CA VAL A 103 8.06 -5.93 2.28
C VAL A 103 8.51 -4.52 1.86
N ASP A 104 9.81 -4.30 1.69
CA ASP A 104 10.34 -2.98 1.34
C ASP A 104 9.97 -2.55 -0.08
N LYS A 105 9.67 -3.51 -0.96
CA LYS A 105 9.27 -3.25 -2.35
C LYS A 105 7.76 -3.01 -2.49
N VAL A 106 7.01 -3.14 -1.40
CA VAL A 106 5.55 -2.97 -1.40
C VAL A 106 5.20 -1.48 -1.46
N ARG A 107 4.48 -1.09 -2.52
CA ARG A 107 3.94 0.26 -2.67
C ARG A 107 2.50 0.27 -2.16
N ILE A 108 2.20 1.16 -1.23
CA ILE A 108 0.84 1.37 -0.75
C ILE A 108 0.34 2.71 -1.26
N ILE A 109 -0.83 2.68 -1.88
CA ILE A 109 -1.53 3.86 -2.36
C ILE A 109 -2.82 4.04 -1.56
N LEU A 110 -3.11 5.27 -1.17
CA LEU A 110 -4.29 5.64 -0.38
C LEU A 110 -4.96 6.83 -1.06
N TRP A 111 -6.28 6.84 -1.11
CA TRP A 111 -7.05 7.95 -1.64
C TRP A 111 -8.36 8.15 -0.88
N HIS A 112 -8.92 9.34 -1.05
CA HIS A 112 -10.19 9.74 -0.45
C HIS A 112 -11.14 10.24 -1.53
N GLY A 113 -12.40 9.82 -1.47
CA GLY A 113 -13.47 10.16 -2.41
C GLY A 113 -13.71 9.09 -3.48
N ASP A 114 -14.65 9.40 -4.38
CA ASP A 114 -15.19 8.48 -5.39
C ASP A 114 -14.26 8.27 -6.61
N SER A 115 -12.95 8.43 -6.46
CA SER A 115 -12.01 8.22 -7.56
C SER A 115 -12.02 6.75 -8.00
N PRO A 116 -12.08 6.45 -9.32
CA PRO A 116 -11.98 5.07 -9.80
C PRO A 116 -10.66 4.45 -9.34
N THR A 117 -10.75 3.29 -8.69
CA THR A 117 -9.60 2.54 -8.16
C THR A 117 -8.51 2.35 -9.20
N ASP A 118 -8.89 2.05 -10.44
CA ASP A 118 -7.97 1.75 -11.54
C ASP A 118 -7.16 2.98 -11.98
N ASP A 119 -7.73 4.17 -11.93
CA ASP A 119 -7.03 5.41 -12.29
C ASP A 119 -5.96 5.74 -11.24
N MET A 120 -6.30 5.56 -9.96
CA MET A 120 -5.36 5.79 -8.85
C MET A 120 -4.21 4.78 -8.87
N ILE A 121 -4.48 3.52 -9.18
CA ILE A 121 -3.45 2.49 -9.37
C ILE A 121 -2.59 2.82 -10.59
N TRP A 122 -3.20 3.14 -11.73
CA TRP A 122 -2.50 3.43 -12.97
C TRP A 122 -1.55 4.63 -12.85
N ALA A 123 -1.97 5.70 -12.18
CA ALA A 123 -1.13 6.88 -11.95
C ALA A 123 0.17 6.56 -11.18
N ASN A 124 0.19 5.47 -10.40
CA ASN A 124 1.38 4.99 -9.70
C ASN A 124 2.19 4.00 -10.53
N ILE A 125 1.53 3.15 -11.33
CA ILE A 125 2.20 2.22 -12.27
C ILE A 125 2.92 3.02 -13.37
N ALA A 126 2.30 4.06 -13.91
CA ALA A 126 2.81 4.90 -14.99
C ALA A 126 4.09 5.70 -14.64
N GLN A 127 4.55 5.64 -13.39
CA GLN A 127 5.84 6.22 -12.95
C GLN A 127 7.04 5.29 -13.26
N THR A 128 6.80 4.10 -13.81
CA THR A 128 7.83 3.17 -14.30
C THR A 128 8.68 3.79 -15.43
N PRO A 129 9.94 3.37 -15.63
CA PRO A 129 10.74 3.73 -16.81
C PRO A 129 10.19 3.18 -18.13
N ILE A 130 9.24 2.25 -18.12
CA ILE A 130 8.64 1.67 -19.32
C ILE A 130 7.71 2.71 -19.98
N PRO A 131 7.83 2.97 -21.30
CA PRO A 131 7.00 3.97 -21.97
C PRO A 131 5.57 3.45 -22.15
N LEU A 132 4.71 3.72 -21.17
CA LEU A 132 3.30 3.34 -21.19
C LEU A 132 2.44 4.43 -21.85
N LEU A 133 1.56 4.03 -22.75
CA LEU A 133 0.61 4.93 -23.40
C LEU A 133 -0.74 4.96 -22.66
N PRO A 134 -1.46 6.09 -22.62
CA PRO A 134 -2.72 6.19 -21.87
C PRO A 134 -3.77 5.16 -22.27
N HIS A 135 -3.90 4.85 -23.56
CA HIS A 135 -4.87 3.85 -24.05
C HIS A 135 -4.49 2.40 -23.71
N TRP A 136 -3.30 2.16 -23.16
CA TRP A 136 -2.89 0.84 -22.69
C TRP A 136 -3.36 0.53 -21.28
N GLN A 137 -3.88 1.53 -20.55
CA GLN A 137 -4.28 1.39 -19.15
C GLN A 137 -5.19 0.19 -18.93
N ALA A 138 -6.35 0.14 -19.57
CA ALA A 138 -7.33 -0.92 -19.31
C ALA A 138 -6.79 -2.34 -19.65
N PRO A 139 -6.20 -2.59 -20.84
CA PRO A 139 -5.64 -3.90 -21.15
C PRO A 139 -4.50 -4.34 -20.22
N ILE A 140 -3.60 -3.42 -19.84
CA ILE A 140 -2.50 -3.75 -18.92
C ILE A 140 -3.05 -4.04 -17.53
N MET A 141 -3.99 -3.22 -17.03
CA MET A 141 -4.61 -3.43 -15.73
C MET A 141 -5.36 -4.77 -15.64
N GLU A 142 -5.99 -5.22 -16.73
CA GLU A 142 -6.62 -6.54 -16.80
C GLU A 142 -5.60 -7.67 -16.56
N VAL A 143 -4.45 -7.62 -17.24
CA VAL A 143 -3.39 -8.63 -17.07
C VAL A 143 -2.72 -8.54 -15.69
N LEU A 144 -2.47 -7.32 -15.19
CA LEU A 144 -1.83 -7.14 -13.88
C LEU A 144 -2.70 -7.57 -12.70
N LYS A 145 -4.02 -7.61 -12.87
CA LYS A 145 -4.97 -8.13 -11.87
C LYS A 145 -5.10 -9.65 -11.91
N ASP A 146 -4.66 -10.31 -12.98
CA ASP A 146 -4.63 -11.77 -13.08
C ASP A 146 -3.25 -12.31 -12.69
N ASP A 147 -3.08 -12.54 -11.39
CA ASP A 147 -1.82 -13.01 -10.80
C ASP A 147 -1.35 -14.35 -11.39
N VAL A 148 -2.29 -15.23 -11.75
CA VAL A 148 -1.99 -16.55 -12.31
C VAL A 148 -1.48 -16.42 -13.73
N GLN A 149 -2.16 -15.61 -14.56
CA GLN A 149 -1.72 -15.34 -15.91
C GLN A 149 -0.34 -14.67 -15.89
N LEU A 150 -0.12 -13.70 -15.01
CA LEU A 150 1.13 -12.97 -14.95
C LEU A 150 2.32 -13.86 -14.56
N ASP A 151 2.16 -14.75 -13.59
CA ASP A 151 3.20 -15.71 -13.24
C ASP A 151 3.53 -16.66 -14.42
N VAL A 152 2.51 -17.10 -15.17
CA VAL A 152 2.73 -17.88 -16.41
C VAL A 152 3.50 -17.08 -17.46
N LEU A 153 3.20 -15.79 -17.60
CA LEU A 153 3.90 -14.92 -18.54
C LEU A 153 5.36 -14.66 -18.12
N ARG A 154 5.62 -14.49 -16.81
CA ARG A 154 6.98 -14.37 -16.26
C ARG A 154 7.81 -15.61 -16.56
N GLU A 155 7.27 -16.80 -16.28
CA GLU A 155 7.95 -18.06 -16.56
C GLU A 155 8.31 -18.20 -18.05
N ARG A 156 7.39 -17.83 -18.95
CA ARG A 156 7.64 -17.82 -20.41
C ARG A 156 8.72 -16.83 -20.83
N ALA A 157 8.92 -15.76 -20.07
CA ALA A 157 9.98 -14.77 -20.28
C ALA A 157 11.30 -15.15 -19.58
N GLY A 158 11.36 -16.29 -18.88
CA GLY A 158 12.55 -16.71 -18.12
C GLY A 158 12.71 -16.01 -16.77
N ILE A 159 11.65 -15.36 -16.27
CA ILE A 159 11.62 -14.64 -15.01
C ILE A 159 10.92 -15.52 -13.96
N PRO A 160 11.45 -15.65 -12.73
CA PRO A 160 10.80 -16.44 -11.69
C PRO A 160 9.38 -15.94 -11.38
N PRO A 161 8.39 -16.85 -11.21
CA PRO A 161 7.06 -16.49 -10.75
C PRO A 161 7.11 -16.03 -9.29
N ARG A 162 6.20 -15.15 -8.88
CA ARG A 162 6.17 -14.65 -7.50
C ARG A 162 5.12 -15.34 -6.64
N LYS A 163 4.04 -15.87 -7.23
CA LYS A 163 2.94 -16.57 -6.54
C LYS A 163 2.28 -15.75 -5.44
N VAL A 164 2.22 -14.44 -5.64
CA VAL A 164 1.58 -13.46 -4.76
C VAL A 164 0.68 -12.55 -5.56
N SER A 165 -0.30 -11.95 -4.90
CA SER A 165 -1.16 -10.99 -5.57
C SER A 165 -0.42 -9.69 -5.87
N ARG A 166 -0.55 -9.18 -7.09
CA ARG A 166 0.10 -7.94 -7.54
C ARG A 166 -0.63 -6.69 -7.10
N ILE A 167 -1.95 -6.77 -7.03
CA ILE A 167 -2.81 -5.66 -6.64
C ILE A 167 -3.81 -6.21 -5.62
N SER A 168 -3.73 -5.73 -4.38
CA SER A 168 -4.63 -6.15 -3.30
C SER A 168 -5.26 -4.95 -2.62
N ASP A 169 -6.52 -5.05 -2.25
CA ASP A 169 -7.22 -3.94 -1.59
C ASP A 169 -6.77 -3.75 -0.13
N ILE A 170 -6.82 -2.50 0.32
CA ILE A 170 -6.67 -2.15 1.74
C ILE A 170 -8.05 -2.12 2.38
N HIS A 171 -8.21 -2.87 3.46
CA HIS A 171 -9.44 -2.89 4.21
C HIS A 171 -9.44 -1.80 5.26
N TYR A 172 -10.43 -0.91 5.22
CA TYR A 172 -10.59 0.17 6.19
C TYR A 172 -11.67 -0.14 7.21
N GLU A 173 -11.34 -0.05 8.49
CA GLU A 173 -12.29 -0.14 9.59
C GLU A 173 -12.83 1.26 9.96
N VAL A 174 -13.25 2.04 8.96
CA VAL A 174 -13.80 3.39 9.14
C VAL A 174 -15.30 3.44 8.88
N THR A 175 -15.95 4.51 9.33
CA THR A 175 -17.41 4.63 9.32
C THR A 175 -17.96 5.17 8.02
N ASP A 176 -17.19 5.99 7.31
CA ASP A 176 -17.51 6.55 6.01
C ASP A 176 -16.66 5.85 4.94
N GLY A 177 -17.29 5.10 4.05
CA GLY A 177 -16.62 4.33 3.00
C GLY A 177 -15.91 5.18 1.93
N LEU A 178 -15.50 6.40 2.25
CA LEU A 178 -14.85 7.36 1.35
C LEU A 178 -13.36 7.08 1.17
N TRP A 179 -12.76 6.21 1.97
CA TRP A 179 -11.36 5.86 1.87
C TRP A 179 -11.16 4.61 1.01
N GLY A 180 -10.33 4.75 -0.01
CA GLY A 180 -9.86 3.65 -0.86
C GLY A 180 -8.35 3.47 -0.71
N GLY A 181 -7.87 2.27 -0.98
CA GLY A 181 -6.44 1.99 -0.90
C GLY A 181 -6.09 0.67 -1.56
N ALA A 182 -4.89 0.59 -2.11
CA ALA A 182 -4.37 -0.61 -2.73
C ALA A 182 -2.91 -0.84 -2.35
N VAL A 183 -2.55 -2.11 -2.28
CA VAL A 183 -1.21 -2.62 -2.14
C VAL A 183 -0.75 -3.06 -3.52
N LEU A 184 0.38 -2.52 -3.97
CA LEU A 184 0.99 -2.81 -5.25
C LEU A 184 2.30 -3.57 -5.01
N HIS A 185 2.31 -4.83 -5.43
CA HIS A 185 3.52 -5.65 -5.58
C HIS A 185 4.04 -5.66 -7.02
N VAL A 186 3.44 -4.89 -7.92
CA VAL A 186 3.85 -4.76 -9.33
C VAL A 186 5.26 -4.19 -9.43
N ASP A 187 6.16 -4.91 -10.11
CA ASP A 187 7.50 -4.45 -10.48
C ASP A 187 7.61 -4.12 -11.98
N ASP A 188 8.75 -3.59 -12.42
CA ASP A 188 8.97 -3.23 -13.82
C ASP A 188 8.93 -4.47 -14.74
N ASP A 189 9.35 -5.64 -14.25
CA ASP A 189 9.29 -6.90 -15.02
C ASP A 189 7.83 -7.32 -15.27
N ASP A 190 6.96 -7.21 -14.27
CA ASP A 190 5.53 -7.47 -14.41
C ASP A 190 4.91 -6.58 -15.51
N ILE A 191 5.23 -5.28 -15.50
CA ILE A 191 4.76 -4.31 -16.49
C ILE A 191 5.32 -4.65 -17.89
N ALA A 192 6.61 -4.96 -17.98
CA ALA A 192 7.26 -5.28 -19.25
C ALA A 192 6.67 -6.54 -19.88
N VAL A 193 6.50 -7.59 -19.09
CA VAL A 193 5.95 -8.88 -19.54
C VAL A 193 4.49 -8.73 -19.98
N ALA A 194 3.66 -8.01 -19.21
CA ALA A 194 2.28 -7.73 -19.59
C ALA A 194 2.22 -6.94 -20.91
N SER A 195 3.01 -5.87 -21.04
CA SER A 195 3.06 -5.04 -22.24
C SER A 195 3.52 -5.84 -23.47
N GLN A 196 4.57 -6.66 -23.34
CA GLN A 196 5.06 -7.50 -24.43
C GLN A 196 4.03 -8.54 -24.86
N HIS A 197 3.32 -9.15 -23.91
CA HIS A 197 2.25 -10.11 -24.20
C HIS A 197 1.14 -9.46 -25.03
N LEU A 198 0.66 -8.30 -24.60
CA LEU A 198 -0.42 -7.58 -25.27
C LEU A 198 0.00 -7.05 -26.66
N LEU A 199 1.24 -6.57 -26.81
CA LEU A 199 1.79 -6.15 -28.09
C LEU A 199 1.90 -7.31 -29.08
N ARG A 200 2.38 -8.48 -28.64
CA ARG A 200 2.51 -9.69 -29.49
C ARG A 200 1.16 -10.22 -29.96
N ASN A 201 0.11 -10.02 -29.16
CA ASN A 201 -1.25 -10.43 -29.49
C ASN A 201 -2.05 -9.34 -30.22
N CYS A 202 -1.43 -8.19 -30.53
CA CYS A 202 -2.08 -7.03 -31.15
C CYS A 202 -3.28 -6.49 -30.36
N THR A 203 -3.33 -6.72 -29.04
CA THR A 203 -4.36 -6.16 -28.15
C THR A 203 -4.10 -4.69 -27.85
N ILE A 204 -2.82 -4.30 -27.81
CA ILE A 204 -2.37 -2.91 -27.72
C ILE A 204 -1.44 -2.57 -28.88
N THR A 205 -1.39 -1.30 -29.26
CA THR A 205 -0.55 -0.79 -30.36
C THR A 205 0.23 0.45 -29.94
N MET A 206 1.40 0.65 -30.56
CA MET A 206 2.24 1.83 -30.35
C MET A 206 1.62 3.12 -30.90
N GLU A 207 0.65 2.99 -31.80
CA GLU A 207 -0.14 4.11 -32.33
C GLU A 207 -1.37 4.33 -31.44
N ALA A 208 -1.69 5.59 -31.18
CA ALA A 208 -2.96 5.95 -30.57
C ALA A 208 -4.09 5.56 -31.54
N PRO A 209 -5.20 4.96 -31.07
CA PRO A 209 -6.33 4.68 -31.94
C PRO A 209 -6.79 5.98 -32.61
N CYS A 210 -6.82 5.99 -33.94
CA CYS A 210 -7.31 7.13 -34.71
C CYS A 210 -8.74 7.46 -34.23
N CYS A 211 -8.92 8.66 -33.70
CA CYS A 211 -10.22 9.20 -33.32
C CYS A 211 -11.09 9.46 -34.55
#